data_AF-A0ABC8AUQ1-F1
#
_entry.id   AF-A0ABC8AUQ1-F1
#
_cell.length_a   1.000
_cell.length_b   1.000
_cell.length_c   1.000
_cell.angle_alpha   90.00
_cell.angle_beta   90.00
_cell.angle_gamma   90.00
#
_symmetry.space_group_name_H-M   'P 1'
#
loop_
_entity.id
_entity.type
_entity.pdbx_description
1 polymer ?
#
loop_
_entity_poly.entity_id
_entity_poly.type
_entity_poly.pdbx_seq_one_letter_code
_entity_poly.pdbx_strand_id
1 'polypeptide(L)'
;MPGVTDRVIVVTEAGAAGLIRTAVDAFGTVHGVIHNAGILRDGSFAKMTADNWEAVQRVHLWGGYYVDRAAGGHPHDRGHRAQGDARQAAARVCGRCRRLPHER
;
A
#
# COMPACT_ATOMS: atom_id res chain seq x y z
N MET A 1 -18.67 -5.82 12.27
CA MET A 1 -18.20 -4.53 11.71
C MET A 1 -18.70 -4.48 10.28
N PRO A 2 -19.54 -3.51 9.88
CA PRO A 2 -19.90 -3.37 8.47
C PRO A 2 -18.66 -3.00 7.66
N GLY A 3 -18.40 -3.76 6.59
CA GLY A 3 -17.34 -3.46 5.63
C GLY A 3 -17.88 -2.67 4.45
N VAL A 4 -17.04 -1.84 3.83
CA VAL A 4 -17.33 -1.18 2.55
C VAL A 4 -16.59 -1.92 1.44
N THR A 5 -17.20 -2.05 0.27
CA THR A 5 -16.57 -2.62 -0.93
C THR A 5 -16.72 -1.63 -2.07
N ASP A 6 -15.60 -1.26 -2.69
CA ASP A 6 -15.55 -0.33 -3.82
C ASP A 6 -14.82 -1.00 -5.00
N ARG A 7 -15.26 -0.71 -6.22
CA ARG A 7 -14.62 -1.20 -7.45
C ARG A 7 -13.94 -0.05 -8.16
N VAL A 8 -12.63 0.05 -7.96
CA VAL A 8 -11.79 1.11 -8.53
C VAL A 8 -10.63 0.55 -9.35
N ILE A 9 -10.12 1.39 -10.26
CA ILE A 9 -8.89 1.12 -11.00
C ILE A 9 -7.76 1.98 -10.40
N VAL A 10 -6.88 1.34 -9.64
CA VAL A 10 -5.79 2.01 -8.89
C VAL A 10 -4.66 2.53 -9.77
N VAL A 11 -4.60 2.12 -11.05
CA VAL A 11 -3.59 2.62 -12.01
C VAL A 11 -3.94 4.01 -12.58
N THR A 12 -4.84 4.74 -11.93
CA THR A 12 -5.22 6.11 -12.27
C THR A 12 -5.27 6.94 -10.99
N GLU A 13 -4.86 8.21 -11.07
CA GLU A 13 -4.94 9.13 -9.93
C GLU A 13 -6.38 9.28 -9.41
N ALA A 14 -7.34 9.42 -10.32
CA ALA A 14 -8.75 9.57 -9.97
C ALA A 14 -9.32 8.34 -9.25
N GLY A 15 -8.96 7.12 -9.71
CA GLY A 15 -9.38 5.88 -9.08
C GLY A 15 -8.79 5.71 -7.69
N ALA A 16 -7.50 6.02 -7.51
CA ALA A 16 -6.84 5.99 -6.21
C ALA A 16 -7.43 7.03 -5.23
N ALA A 17 -7.70 8.25 -5.70
CA ALA A 17 -8.37 9.28 -4.89
C ALA A 17 -9.79 8.85 -4.51
N GLY A 18 -10.53 8.24 -5.44
CA GLY A 18 -11.85 7.65 -5.17
C GLY A 18 -11.82 6.63 -4.04
N LEU A 19 -10.89 5.68 -4.11
CA LEU A 19 -10.71 4.65 -3.08
C LEU A 19 -10.49 5.24 -1.69
N ILE A 20 -9.58 6.21 -1.57
CA ILE A 20 -9.27 6.84 -0.28
C ILE A 20 -10.48 7.62 0.25
N ARG A 21 -11.19 8.35 -0.61
CA ARG A 21 -12.43 9.04 -0.21
C ARG A 21 -13.48 8.06 0.31
N THR A 22 -13.76 6.97 -0.41
CA THR A 22 -14.72 5.95 0.03
C THR A 22 -14.38 5.41 1.42
N ALA A 23 -13.09 5.19 1.70
CA ALA A 23 -12.64 4.73 3.01
C ALA A 23 -12.82 5.81 4.10
N VAL A 24 -12.47 7.06 3.82
CA VAL A 24 -12.64 8.19 4.75
C VAL A 24 -14.12 8.46 5.03
N ASP A 25 -14.97 8.43 4.00
CA ASP A 25 -16.41 8.68 4.15
C ASP A 25 -17.09 7.58 4.99
N ALA A 26 -16.61 6.33 4.89
CA ALA A 26 -17.15 5.20 5.63
C ALA A 26 -16.60 5.08 7.07
N PHE A 27 -15.33 5.44 7.30
CA PHE A 27 -14.61 5.13 8.55
C PHE A 27 -13.98 6.34 9.24
N GLY A 28 -14.08 7.53 8.66
CA GLY A 28 -13.58 8.80 9.19
C GLY A 28 -12.10 9.08 8.94
N THR A 29 -11.24 8.06 8.82
CA THR A 29 -9.80 8.24 8.53
C THR A 29 -9.16 6.97 7.94
N VAL A 30 -7.97 7.12 7.35
CA VAL A 30 -7.14 6.02 6.83
C VAL A 30 -5.85 5.92 7.65
N HIS A 31 -5.68 4.79 8.33
CA HIS A 31 -4.52 4.50 9.19
C HIS A 31 -3.37 3.82 8.44
N GLY A 32 -3.67 3.15 7.34
CA GLY A 32 -2.69 2.39 6.57
C GLY A 32 -3.32 1.80 5.31
N VAL A 33 -2.44 1.42 4.38
CA VAL A 33 -2.81 0.84 3.08
C VAL A 33 -2.07 -0.49 2.92
N ILE A 34 -2.78 -1.50 2.41
CA ILE A 34 -2.19 -2.78 2.05
C ILE A 34 -2.19 -2.89 0.53
N HIS A 35 -1.01 -2.84 -0.07
CA HIS A 35 -0.80 -2.96 -1.52
C HIS A 35 -0.82 -4.43 -1.94
N ASN A 36 -2.01 -4.95 -2.27
CA ASN A 36 -2.18 -6.34 -2.75
C ASN A 36 -2.54 -6.44 -4.25
N ALA A 37 -2.87 -5.32 -4.91
CA ALA A 37 -3.22 -5.33 -6.32
C ALA A 37 -2.01 -5.67 -7.20
N GLY A 38 -2.17 -6.64 -8.11
CA GLY A 38 -1.09 -7.14 -8.95
C GLY A 38 -1.59 -7.91 -10.17
N ILE A 39 -0.74 -8.00 -11.20
CA ILE A 39 -0.97 -8.86 -12.37
C ILE A 39 0.30 -9.66 -12.69
N LEU A 40 0.15 -10.93 -13.05
CA LEU A 40 1.29 -11.72 -13.50
C LEU A 40 1.36 -11.74 -15.04
N ARG A 41 2.53 -11.37 -15.58
CA ARG A 41 2.92 -11.61 -16.97
C ARG A 41 4.15 -12.52 -16.96
N ASP A 42 3.88 -13.81 -17.07
CA ASP A 42 4.92 -14.83 -16.99
C ASP A 42 5.82 -14.80 -18.24
N GLY A 43 7.10 -15.05 -18.03
CA GLY A 43 8.13 -15.01 -19.05
C GLY A 43 9.49 -14.75 -18.44
N SER A 44 10.52 -15.44 -18.94
CA SER A 44 11.90 -15.05 -18.64
C SER A 44 12.17 -13.65 -19.21
N PHE A 45 13.12 -12.92 -18.63
CA PHE A 45 13.48 -11.58 -19.10
C PHE A 45 13.80 -11.53 -20.61
N ALA A 46 14.38 -12.60 -21.16
CA ALA A 46 14.66 -12.70 -22.59
C ALA A 46 13.42 -12.83 -23.48
N LYS A 47 12.30 -13.33 -22.95
CA LYS A 47 11.03 -13.54 -23.66
C LYS A 47 9.97 -12.48 -23.31
N MET A 48 10.28 -11.58 -22.38
CA MET A 48 9.35 -10.57 -21.92
C MET A 48 9.28 -9.42 -22.94
N THR A 49 8.08 -9.12 -23.42
CA THR A 49 7.84 -7.94 -24.26
C THR A 49 7.84 -6.67 -23.41
N ALA A 50 8.16 -5.53 -24.04
CA ALA A 50 8.09 -4.23 -23.39
C ALA A 50 6.69 -3.94 -22.81
N ASP A 51 5.63 -4.29 -23.54
CA ASP A 51 4.24 -4.10 -23.11
C ASP A 51 3.90 -4.92 -21.86
N ASN A 52 4.38 -6.18 -21.79
CA ASN A 52 4.18 -7.03 -20.62
C ASN A 52 4.92 -6.47 -19.40
N TRP A 53 6.15 -6.00 -19.59
CA TRP A 53 6.93 -5.36 -18.55
C TRP A 53 6.28 -4.07 -18.05
N GLU A 54 5.80 -3.23 -18.96
CA GLU A 54 5.10 -1.98 -18.63
C GLU A 54 3.80 -2.26 -17.88
N ALA A 55 3.01 -3.25 -18.31
CA ALA A 55 1.77 -3.61 -17.64
C ALA A 55 1.99 -4.03 -16.18
N VAL A 56 3.02 -4.84 -15.91
CA VAL A 56 3.37 -5.28 -14.55
C VAL A 56 3.79 -4.08 -13.68
N GLN A 57 4.63 -3.18 -14.20
CA GLN A 57 5.04 -1.96 -13.50
C GLN A 57 3.86 -1.02 -13.23
N ARG A 58 2.94 -0.88 -14.18
CA ARG A 58 1.77 -0.02 -14.06
C ARG A 58 0.90 -0.42 -12.87
N VAL A 59 0.69 -1.72 -12.66
CA VAL A 59 -0.13 -2.20 -11.53
C VAL A 59 0.64 -2.19 -10.22
N HIS A 60 1.85 -2.78 -10.17
CA HIS A 60 2.56 -2.97 -8.91
C HIS A 60 3.26 -1.72 -8.38
N LEU A 61 3.75 -0.86 -9.28
CA LEU A 61 4.55 0.30 -8.91
C LEU A 61 3.70 1.57 -8.98
N TRP A 62 3.16 1.89 -10.16
CA TRP A 62 2.36 3.10 -10.34
C TRP A 62 1.05 3.06 -9.55
N GLY A 63 0.39 1.89 -9.48
CA GLY A 63 -0.80 1.71 -8.65
C GLY A 63 -0.54 2.05 -7.18
N GLY A 64 0.56 1.53 -6.61
CA GLY A 64 0.96 1.84 -5.23
C GLY A 64 1.27 3.32 -5.03
N TYR A 65 2.03 3.92 -5.96
CA TYR A 65 2.34 5.35 -5.95
C TYR A 65 1.09 6.24 -5.90
N TYR A 66 0.09 5.97 -6.74
CA TYR A 66 -1.14 6.78 -6.77
C TYR A 66 -1.92 6.68 -5.47
N VAL A 67 -1.99 5.48 -4.88
CA VAL A 67 -2.69 5.26 -3.60
C VAL A 67 -1.95 5.96 -2.45
N ASP A 68 -0.63 5.85 -2.37
CA ASP A 68 0.16 6.51 -1.33
C ASP A 68 0.09 8.04 -1.44
N ARG A 69 0.13 8.57 -2.67
CA ARG A 69 -0.06 10.00 -2.93
C ARG A 69 -1.45 10.49 -2.51
N ALA A 70 -2.50 9.72 -2.82
CA ALA A 70 -3.86 10.05 -2.41
C ALA A 70 -4.04 9.96 -0.88
N ALA A 71 -3.44 8.97 -0.24
CA ALA A 71 -3.50 8.77 1.20
C ALA A 71 -2.77 9.90 1.95
N GLY A 72 -1.59 10.30 1.50
CA GLY A 72 -0.75 11.31 2.17
C GLY A 72 -1.37 12.70 2.27
N GLY A 73 -2.43 12.99 1.49
CA GLY A 73 -3.20 14.23 1.58
C GLY A 73 -4.24 14.26 2.70
N HIS A 74 -4.50 13.13 3.37
CA HIS A 74 -5.56 13.01 4.37
C HIS A 74 -5.02 13.04 5.81
N PRO A 75 -5.79 13.57 6.78
CA PRO A 75 -5.39 13.53 8.19
C PRO A 75 -5.24 12.08 8.67
N HIS A 76 -4.01 11.67 8.95
CA HIS A 76 -3.72 10.41 9.61
C HIS A 76 -3.80 10.59 11.13
N ASP A 77 -4.38 9.61 11.83
CA ASP A 77 -4.30 9.60 13.29
C ASP A 77 -2.84 9.57 13.75
N ARG A 78 -2.48 10.43 14.70
CA ARG A 78 -1.09 10.66 15.14
C ARG A 78 -0.46 9.43 15.81
N GLY A 79 -1.23 8.36 16.04
CA GLY A 79 -0.80 7.14 16.73
C GLY A 79 0.11 6.22 15.93
N HIS A 80 0.11 6.29 14.59
CA HIS A 80 0.89 5.38 13.74
C HIS A 80 1.58 6.09 12.58
N ARG A 81 2.77 6.67 12.85
CA ARG A 81 3.73 7.01 11.80
C ARG A 81 4.18 5.72 11.10
N ALA A 82 3.54 5.38 9.99
CA ALA A 82 3.95 4.30 9.09
C ALA A 82 4.64 4.81 7.80
N GLN A 83 4.93 6.11 7.71
CA GLN A 83 5.88 6.66 6.74
C GLN A 83 7.16 6.99 7.47
N GLY A 84 8.10 6.04 7.42
CA GLY A 84 9.42 6.14 8.05
C GLY A 84 9.62 5.21 9.24
N ASP A 85 9.43 3.90 9.06
CA ASP A 85 10.39 2.86 9.50
C ASP A 85 9.81 1.46 9.24
N ALA A 86 10.08 0.89 8.06
CA ALA A 86 9.73 -0.50 7.74
C ALA A 86 10.31 -1.51 8.76
N ARG A 87 11.34 -1.14 9.52
CA ARG A 87 11.93 -1.98 10.58
C ARG A 87 11.06 -2.03 11.84
N GLN A 88 10.27 -0.98 12.12
CA GLN A 88 9.37 -0.95 13.29
C GLN A 88 8.06 -1.72 13.07
N ALA A 89 7.60 -1.86 11.83
CA ALA A 89 6.41 -2.65 11.50
C ALA A 89 6.67 -4.16 11.70
N ALA A 90 7.82 -4.66 11.25
CA ALA A 90 8.23 -6.05 11.45
C ALA A 90 8.40 -6.41 12.94
N ALA A 91 8.87 -5.46 13.76
CA ALA A 91 9.07 -5.66 15.20
C ALA A 91 7.76 -5.81 16.01
N ARG A 92 6.59 -5.51 15.43
CA ARG A 92 5.28 -5.66 16.10
C ARG A 92 4.54 -6.94 15.72
N VAL A 93 4.84 -7.54 14.57
CA VAL A 93 4.23 -8.80 14.11
C VAL A 93 4.83 -10.01 14.82
N CYS A 94 6.11 -9.98 15.17
CA CYS A 94 6.74 -11.02 15.98
C CYS A 94 6.81 -10.58 17.45
N GLY A 95 5.84 -11.00 18.26
CA GLY A 95 5.78 -10.75 19.71
C GLY A 95 6.90 -11.38 20.56
N ARG A 96 8.03 -11.78 19.94
CA ARG A 96 9.12 -12.54 20.57
C ARG A 96 10.52 -11.95 20.38
N CYS A 97 10.66 -10.68 20.01
CA CYS A 97 11.98 -10.02 19.93
C CYS A 97 12.09 -8.71 20.73
N ARG A 98 11.26 -8.51 21.77
CA ARG A 98 11.48 -7.41 22.71
C ARG A 98 12.51 -7.82 23.77
N ARG A 99 13.69 -7.20 23.69
CA ARG A 99 14.76 -7.09 24.70
C ARG A 99 15.77 -8.24 24.75
N LEU A 100 16.87 -8.08 24.02
CA LEU A 100 18.18 -8.39 24.61
C LEU A 100 18.86 -7.05 24.90
N PRO A 101 19.24 -6.74 26.14
CA PRO A 101 20.04 -5.56 26.44
C PRO A 101 21.41 -5.73 25.77
N HIS A 102 21.81 -4.73 24.99
CA HIS A 102 23.15 -4.63 24.44
C HIS A 102 24.10 -4.24 25.58
N GLU A 103 24.65 -5.22 26.30
CA GLU A 103 25.80 -5.00 27.15
C GLU A 103 27.06 -5.08 26.29
N ARG A 104 27.69 -3.90 26.12
CA ARG A 104 29.02 -3.56 25.58
C ARG A 104 29.59 -4.41 24.46
#